data_AF-A0A5J4T691-F1
#
_entry.id   AF-A0A5J4T691-F1
#
_cell.length_a   1.000
_cell.length_b   1.000
_cell.length_c   1.000
_cell.angle_alpha   90.00
_cell.angle_beta   90.00
_cell.angle_gamma   90.00
#
_symmetry.space_group_name_H-M   'P 1'
#
loop_
_entity.id
_entity.type
_entity.pdbx_description
1 polymer ?
#
loop_
_entity_poly.entity_id
_entity_poly.type
_entity_poly.pdbx_seq_one_letter_code
_entity_poly.pdbx_strand_id
1 'polypeptide(L)'
;SYGSKLKTHHAEKESGFTETQLRKMIVRFGTVWASNLQENLFKIYYGWETNADTSLVSYLSLYREGTNNLQMLSEVYSTWPMIYAVRVYVEPPASCTSTETYRFGCQCTQSYSPEKCICPNSAQGLRYIPKSRCGCIANDLRGECAPVACTSDSIPAQGCICSQTFHPNGCWCSEYAEDLVGIDRGQCKCILGDQRELCPFTSCTSGTLPTQGCICASQYHPDDCTCPEETEQLVGVPIGQCTCRDNDPRSECNPKPDCAHPTTVTSTSDCPCLAEDDPRVGCEQKPDCAHPTTGISKDVCPCLAEDDPRVGCETKPNCARPTSTTLTSDCPCLASGDPRSACDIDDPC
;
A
#
# COMPACT_ATOMS: atom_id res chain seq x y z
N SER A 1 -15.84 23.01 -24.25
CA SER A 1 -15.95 24.39 -23.74
C SER A 1 -14.56 24.89 -23.36
N TYR A 2 -14.29 26.19 -23.49
CA TYR A 2 -13.04 26.77 -23.00
C TYR A 2 -12.93 26.56 -21.48
N GLY A 3 -11.77 26.10 -21.01
CA GLY A 3 -11.50 25.90 -19.59
C GLY A 3 -12.04 24.63 -18.93
N SER A 4 -12.71 23.73 -19.66
CA SER A 4 -13.30 22.51 -19.08
C SER A 4 -12.30 21.51 -18.50
N LYS A 5 -11.02 21.65 -18.85
CA LYS A 5 -9.92 20.80 -18.36
C LYS A 5 -9.08 21.50 -17.29
N LEU A 6 -9.32 22.78 -17.01
CA LEU A 6 -8.53 23.53 -16.03
C LEU A 6 -8.81 23.00 -14.62
N LYS A 7 -7.75 22.74 -13.88
CA LYS A 7 -7.81 22.48 -12.44
C LYS A 7 -7.28 23.67 -11.67
N THR A 8 -7.86 23.89 -10.50
CA THR A 8 -7.41 24.91 -9.57
C THR A 8 -6.36 24.33 -8.64
N HIS A 9 -5.18 24.94 -8.59
CA HIS A 9 -4.17 24.67 -7.57
C HIS A 9 -4.12 25.85 -6.59
N HIS A 10 -4.04 25.52 -5.31
CA HIS A 10 -4.02 26.47 -4.20
C HIS A 10 -2.79 26.21 -3.35
N ALA A 11 -2.09 27.26 -2.92
CA ALA A 11 -0.94 27.17 -2.04
C ALA A 11 -0.93 28.32 -1.04
N GLU A 12 -0.60 28.00 0.20
CA GLU A 12 -0.48 28.97 1.30
C GLU A 12 0.92 28.89 1.91
N LYS A 13 1.42 30.04 2.36
CA LYS A 13 2.75 30.16 2.96
C LYS A 13 2.71 31.25 4.02
N GLU A 14 2.85 30.87 5.29
CA GLU A 14 2.82 31.81 6.43
C GLU A 14 3.90 32.88 6.37
N SER A 15 5.07 32.57 5.78
CA SER A 15 6.15 33.54 5.54
C SER A 15 5.96 34.39 4.28
N GLY A 16 4.88 34.17 3.55
CA GLY A 16 4.59 34.84 2.29
C GLY A 16 5.38 34.31 1.10
N PHE A 17 4.83 34.50 -0.10
CA PHE A 17 5.49 34.26 -1.37
C PHE A 17 6.39 35.44 -1.71
N THR A 18 7.64 35.16 -2.10
CA THR A 18 8.57 36.21 -2.52
C THR A 18 8.25 36.74 -3.91
N GLU A 19 8.77 37.92 -4.23
CA GLU A 19 8.67 38.52 -5.56
C GLU A 19 9.08 37.55 -6.68
N THR A 20 10.24 36.91 -6.52
CA THR A 20 10.76 35.92 -7.46
C THR A 20 9.82 34.72 -7.60
N GLN A 21 9.18 34.29 -6.52
CA GLN A 21 8.20 33.20 -6.59
C GLN A 21 6.97 33.61 -7.39
N LEU A 22 6.42 34.80 -7.16
CA LEU A 22 5.26 35.31 -7.91
C LEU A 22 5.58 35.43 -9.41
N ARG A 23 6.71 36.05 -9.78
CA ARG A 23 7.13 36.16 -11.19
C ARG A 23 7.27 34.80 -11.86
N LYS A 24 7.87 33.82 -11.19
CA LYS A 24 7.98 32.45 -11.70
C LYS A 24 6.62 31.80 -11.92
N MET A 25 5.66 32.03 -11.02
CA MET A 25 4.30 31.54 -11.18
C MET A 25 3.59 32.22 -12.36
N ILE A 26 3.73 33.54 -12.51
CA ILE A 26 3.14 34.27 -13.64
C ILE A 26 3.70 33.78 -14.98
N VAL A 27 5.01 33.59 -15.08
CA VAL A 27 5.65 33.07 -16.31
C VAL A 27 5.18 31.66 -16.64
N ARG A 28 4.98 30.83 -15.61
CA ARG A 28 4.64 29.42 -15.78
C ARG A 28 3.16 29.18 -16.05
N PHE A 29 2.29 29.94 -15.39
CA PHE A 29 0.86 29.67 -15.32
C PHE A 29 0.00 30.80 -15.90
N GLY A 30 0.61 31.91 -16.29
CA GLY A 30 -0.09 33.11 -16.74
C GLY A 30 -0.64 33.89 -15.56
N THR A 31 -1.96 33.89 -15.40
CA THR A 31 -2.62 34.66 -14.32
C THR A 31 -2.50 33.95 -12.97
N VAL A 32 -2.04 34.67 -11.96
CA VAL A 32 -1.95 34.21 -10.58
C VAL A 32 -2.92 35.01 -9.72
N TRP A 33 -3.90 34.33 -9.14
CA TRP A 33 -4.78 34.93 -8.15
C TRP A 33 -4.09 34.86 -6.79
N ALA A 34 -3.84 36.00 -6.16
CA ALA A 34 -3.08 36.12 -4.92
C ALA A 34 -3.87 36.91 -3.86
N SER A 35 -3.73 36.49 -2.60
CA SER A 35 -4.28 37.18 -1.43
C SER A 35 -3.20 38.01 -0.76
N ASN A 36 -3.41 39.32 -0.66
CA ASN A 36 -2.56 40.23 0.08
C ASN A 36 -3.12 40.43 1.49
N LEU A 37 -2.37 40.04 2.51
CA LEU A 37 -2.80 40.16 3.90
C LEU A 37 -2.96 41.62 4.35
N GLN A 38 -2.10 42.52 3.85
CA GLN A 38 -2.07 43.92 4.29
C GLN A 38 -3.30 44.71 3.81
N GLU A 39 -3.76 44.39 2.61
CA GLU A 39 -4.91 45.06 1.98
C GLU A 39 -6.22 44.31 2.21
N ASN A 40 -6.17 43.10 2.79
CA ASN A 40 -7.29 42.17 2.90
C ASN A 40 -8.03 42.00 1.57
N LEU A 41 -7.26 41.95 0.47
CA LEU A 41 -7.79 42.03 -0.88
C LEU A 41 -7.14 40.98 -1.80
N PHE A 42 -7.98 40.47 -2.68
CA PHE A 42 -7.61 39.50 -3.69
C PHE A 42 -7.28 40.21 -5.01
N LYS A 43 -6.08 39.96 -5.54
CA LYS A 43 -5.60 40.50 -6.81
C LYS A 43 -5.27 39.36 -7.78
N ILE A 44 -5.61 39.52 -9.06
CA ILE A 44 -5.14 38.65 -10.14
C ILE A 44 -3.97 39.33 -10.80
N TYR A 45 -2.76 38.85 -10.52
CA TYR A 45 -1.54 39.30 -11.18
C TYR A 45 -1.41 38.59 -12.52
N TYR A 46 -1.19 39.35 -13.59
CA TYR A 46 -1.12 38.79 -14.94
C TYR A 46 0.17 39.18 -15.69
N GLY A 47 1.02 40.01 -15.09
CA GLY A 47 2.28 40.42 -15.68
C GLY A 47 2.99 41.46 -14.84
N TRP A 48 4.11 41.95 -15.38
CA TRP A 48 4.82 43.12 -14.88
C TRP A 48 5.52 43.82 -16.04
N GLU A 49 5.84 45.08 -15.84
CA GLU A 49 6.60 45.90 -16.78
C GLU A 49 7.81 46.49 -16.04
N THR A 50 8.96 46.52 -16.72
CA THR A 50 10.17 47.16 -16.20
C THR A 50 10.41 48.43 -16.97
N ASN A 51 10.45 49.56 -16.27
CA ASN A 51 10.82 50.84 -16.88
C ASN A 51 12.32 50.82 -17.22
N ALA A 52 12.64 51.03 -18.50
CA ALA A 52 14.02 50.91 -19.00
C ALA A 52 14.98 51.95 -18.38
N ASP A 53 14.48 53.15 -18.06
CA ASP A 53 15.30 54.27 -17.59
C ASP A 53 15.54 54.20 -16.07
N THR A 54 14.53 53.79 -15.31
CA THR A 54 14.58 53.77 -13.84
C THR A 54 14.82 52.38 -13.25
N SER A 55 14.73 51.32 -14.07
CA SER A 55 14.72 49.92 -13.64
C SER A 55 13.60 49.57 -12.64
N LEU A 56 12.61 50.46 -12.45
CA LEU A 56 11.46 50.21 -11.60
C LEU A 56 10.55 49.17 -12.23
N VAL A 57 10.08 48.23 -11.40
CA VAL A 57 9.15 47.18 -11.83
C VAL A 57 7.74 47.52 -11.34
N SER A 58 6.80 47.56 -12.27
CA SER A 58 5.38 47.76 -12.00
C SER A 58 4.63 46.46 -12.27
N TYR A 59 3.84 46.00 -11.30
CA TYR A 59 3.04 44.79 -11.42
C TYR A 59 1.66 45.11 -11.95
N LEU A 60 1.23 44.34 -12.94
CA LEU A 60 -0.08 44.48 -13.54
C LEU A 60 -1.07 43.55 -12.82
N SER A 61 -2.10 44.14 -12.24
CA SER A 61 -3.08 43.41 -11.43
C SER A 61 -4.52 43.79 -11.78
N LEU A 62 -5.43 42.85 -11.56
CA LEU A 62 -6.88 43.03 -11.65
C LEU A 62 -7.49 42.77 -10.29
N TYR A 63 -8.43 43.61 -9.87
CA TYR A 63 -9.16 43.38 -8.63
C TYR A 63 -10.57 43.95 -8.67
N ARG A 64 -11.39 43.53 -7.70
CA ARG A 64 -12.72 44.09 -7.46
C ARG A 64 -12.87 44.35 -5.98
N GLU A 65 -13.43 45.50 -5.65
CA GLU A 65 -13.76 45.88 -4.28
C GLU A 65 -15.27 46.04 -4.16
N GLY A 66 -15.91 45.21 -3.33
CA GLY A 66 -17.36 45.21 -3.15
C GLY A 66 -18.14 45.03 -4.46
N THR A 67 -19.07 45.95 -4.73
CA THR A 67 -19.93 45.94 -5.93
C THR A 67 -19.33 46.72 -7.11
N ASN A 68 -18.13 47.26 -6.97
CA ASN A 68 -17.51 48.07 -8.01
C ASN A 68 -17.17 47.26 -9.27
N ASN A 69 -16.93 47.98 -10.37
CA ASN A 69 -16.42 47.39 -11.61
C ASN A 69 -15.00 46.84 -11.40
N LEU A 70 -14.63 45.88 -12.24
CA LEU A 70 -13.27 45.34 -12.29
C LEU A 70 -12.27 46.48 -12.54
N GLN A 71 -11.29 46.61 -11.65
CA GLN A 71 -10.23 47.60 -11.73
C GLN A 71 -8.97 46.96 -12.28
N MET A 72 -8.23 47.72 -13.09
CA MET A 72 -6.89 47.39 -13.58
C MET A 72 -5.89 48.32 -12.90
N LEU A 73 -4.83 47.78 -12.31
CA LEU A 73 -3.75 48.55 -11.71
C LEU A 73 -2.40 48.19 -12.31
N SER A 74 -1.50 49.18 -12.24
CA SER A 74 -0.07 49.02 -12.39
C SER A 74 0.57 49.55 -11.11
N GLU A 75 1.19 48.68 -10.33
CA GLU A 75 1.63 48.98 -8.96
C GLU A 75 3.13 48.79 -8.82
N VAL A 76 3.81 49.81 -8.30
CA VAL A 76 5.23 49.72 -7.92
C VAL A 76 5.31 49.49 -6.42
N TYR A 77 6.01 48.43 -6.02
CA TYR A 77 6.19 48.09 -4.61
C TYR A 77 7.56 48.54 -4.12
N SER A 78 7.59 49.49 -3.19
CA SER A 78 8.82 49.84 -2.46
C SER A 78 9.16 48.80 -1.38
N THR A 79 8.12 48.19 -0.79
CA THR A 79 8.19 47.02 0.07
C THR A 79 7.28 45.93 -0.49
N TRP A 80 7.80 44.70 -0.57
CA TRP A 80 7.05 43.58 -1.15
C TRP A 80 5.81 43.24 -0.30
N PRO A 81 4.61 43.11 -0.90
CA PRO A 81 3.40 42.82 -0.15
C PRO A 81 3.40 41.41 0.44
N MET A 82 2.70 41.24 1.54
CA MET A 82 2.54 39.94 2.21
C MET A 82 1.53 39.08 1.46
N ILE A 83 1.97 38.48 0.36
CA ILE A 83 1.18 37.51 -0.38
C ILE A 83 1.26 36.17 0.32
N TYR A 84 0.23 35.78 1.07
CA TYR A 84 0.24 34.54 1.87
C TYR A 84 -0.47 33.36 1.20
N ALA A 85 -1.37 33.64 0.25
CA ALA A 85 -2.10 32.62 -0.49
C ALA A 85 -2.08 32.92 -1.98
N VAL A 86 -1.93 31.88 -2.80
CA VAL A 86 -1.98 31.95 -4.26
C VAL A 86 -2.82 30.82 -4.84
N ARG A 87 -3.48 31.12 -5.96
CA ARG A 87 -4.32 30.22 -6.72
C ARG A 87 -4.04 30.38 -8.20
N VAL A 88 -3.85 29.26 -8.89
CA VAL A 88 -3.63 29.21 -10.34
C VAL A 88 -4.60 28.24 -10.99
N TYR A 89 -4.98 28.54 -12.23
CA TYR A 89 -5.82 27.68 -13.05
C TYR A 89 -4.96 27.14 -14.18
N VAL A 90 -4.73 25.83 -14.16
CA VAL A 90 -3.83 25.17 -15.10
C VAL A 90 -4.49 23.92 -15.63
N GLU A 91 -4.29 23.62 -16.92
CA GLU A 91 -4.58 22.27 -17.38
C GLU A 91 -3.59 21.33 -16.69
N PRO A 92 -4.05 20.17 -16.19
CA PRO A 92 -3.14 19.16 -15.68
C PRO A 92 -2.05 18.90 -16.73
N PRO A 93 -0.76 18.90 -16.35
CA PRO A 93 0.30 18.65 -17.31
C PRO A 93 0.04 17.29 -17.94
N ALA A 94 0.12 17.23 -19.27
CA ALA A 94 0.08 15.96 -19.97
C ALA A 94 1.23 15.06 -19.48
N SER A 95 1.03 13.75 -19.55
CA SER A 95 2.09 12.78 -19.32
C SER A 95 3.24 13.01 -20.30
N CYS A 96 4.48 12.91 -19.83
CA CYS A 96 5.65 12.98 -20.71
C CYS A 96 5.60 11.82 -21.73
N THR A 97 5.80 12.15 -23.00
CA THR A 97 5.85 11.20 -24.13
C THR A 97 7.24 11.07 -24.76
N SER A 98 8.19 11.90 -24.32
CA SER A 98 9.59 11.88 -24.74
C SER A 98 10.50 12.32 -23.60
N THR A 99 11.80 12.10 -23.77
CA THR A 99 12.85 12.59 -22.87
C THR A 99 13.30 14.02 -23.18
N GLU A 100 12.60 14.73 -24.09
CA GLU A 100 12.91 16.11 -24.44
C GLU A 100 12.39 17.09 -23.39
N THR A 101 13.08 18.22 -23.23
CA THR A 101 12.74 19.25 -22.25
C THR A 101 11.55 20.09 -22.73
N TYR A 102 10.38 19.86 -22.12
CA TYR A 102 9.17 20.66 -22.40
C TYR A 102 9.20 22.02 -21.69
N ARG A 103 8.85 23.09 -22.41
CA ARG A 103 8.82 24.48 -21.90
C ARG A 103 7.89 24.66 -20.69
N PHE A 104 6.82 23.86 -20.59
CA PHE A 104 5.81 23.96 -19.51
C PHE A 104 5.86 22.80 -18.51
N GLY A 105 6.79 21.87 -18.69
CA GLY A 105 6.86 20.62 -17.93
C GLY A 105 5.73 19.64 -18.30
N CYS A 106 5.99 18.36 -18.08
CA CYS A 106 5.03 17.26 -18.25
C CYS A 106 5.07 16.38 -17.00
N GLN A 107 4.04 15.58 -16.74
CA GLN A 107 4.07 14.62 -15.63
C GLN A 107 5.01 13.47 -15.96
N CYS A 108 6.00 13.22 -15.11
CA CYS A 108 6.91 12.10 -15.29
C CYS A 108 6.10 10.80 -15.35
N THR A 109 6.52 9.88 -16.22
CA THR A 109 5.98 8.53 -16.31
C THR A 109 7.09 7.52 -16.07
N GLN A 110 6.71 6.26 -15.91
CA GLN A 110 7.67 5.15 -15.79
C GLN A 110 8.58 5.04 -17.03
N SER A 111 8.10 5.51 -18.19
CA SER A 111 8.84 5.43 -19.46
C SER A 111 9.57 6.74 -19.82
N TYR A 112 9.09 7.89 -19.33
CA TYR A 112 9.62 9.21 -19.71
C TYR A 112 9.74 10.14 -18.51
N SER A 113 10.98 10.44 -18.13
CA SER A 113 11.31 11.33 -17.02
C SER A 113 12.40 12.36 -17.42
N PRO A 114 12.08 13.33 -18.30
CA PRO A 114 13.01 14.39 -18.70
C PRO A 114 13.37 15.32 -17.53
N GLU A 115 14.42 16.11 -17.71
CA GLU A 115 14.79 17.14 -16.73
C GLU A 115 13.63 18.11 -16.49
N LYS A 116 13.29 18.30 -15.21
CA LYS A 116 12.21 19.17 -14.73
C LYS A 116 10.79 18.68 -15.06
N CYS A 117 10.60 17.39 -15.33
CA CYS A 117 9.25 16.80 -15.29
C CYS A 117 8.65 16.92 -13.88
N ILE A 118 7.32 16.92 -13.82
CA ILE A 118 6.55 17.03 -12.58
C ILE A 118 6.39 15.62 -12.02
N CYS A 119 6.92 15.40 -10.83
CA CYS A 119 6.91 14.10 -10.19
C CYS A 119 5.50 13.68 -9.76
N PRO A 120 5.12 12.40 -9.98
CA PRO A 120 3.96 11.80 -9.32
C PRO A 120 4.07 11.92 -7.80
N ASN A 121 2.94 12.09 -7.14
CA ASN A 121 2.85 12.16 -5.67
C ASN A 121 2.41 10.83 -5.03
N SER A 122 2.29 9.76 -5.82
CA SER A 122 1.96 8.43 -5.35
C SER A 122 3.13 7.47 -5.53
N ALA A 123 3.28 6.54 -4.59
CA ALA A 123 4.36 5.57 -4.59
C ALA A 123 4.35 4.71 -5.87
N GLN A 124 3.15 4.36 -6.35
CA GLN A 124 2.95 3.62 -7.58
C GLN A 124 3.34 4.42 -8.84
N GLY A 125 3.09 5.74 -8.85
CA GLY A 125 3.46 6.61 -9.97
C GLY A 125 4.96 6.84 -10.07
N LEU A 126 5.68 6.79 -8.95
CA LEU A 126 7.13 6.95 -8.88
C LEU A 126 7.92 5.69 -9.25
N ARG A 127 7.25 4.54 -9.39
CA ARG A 127 7.89 3.28 -9.73
C ARG A 127 8.69 3.42 -11.04
N TYR A 128 9.94 2.98 -11.04
CA TYR A 128 10.89 3.09 -12.16
C TYR A 128 11.36 4.52 -12.52
N ILE A 129 10.91 5.55 -11.80
CA ILE A 129 11.45 6.91 -11.93
C ILE A 129 12.62 7.04 -10.96
N PRO A 130 13.86 7.34 -11.42
CA PRO A 130 15.01 7.37 -10.53
C PRO A 130 14.96 8.52 -9.51
N LYS A 131 15.55 8.30 -8.33
CA LYS A 131 15.68 9.32 -7.25
C LYS A 131 16.31 10.64 -7.72
N SER A 132 17.22 10.59 -8.69
CA SER A 132 17.85 11.77 -9.29
C SER A 132 16.89 12.66 -10.09
N ARG A 133 15.71 12.13 -10.48
CA ARG A 133 14.65 12.87 -11.16
C ARG A 133 13.54 13.27 -10.21
N CYS A 134 13.09 12.32 -9.38
CA CYS A 134 12.03 12.54 -8.40
C CYS A 134 12.47 12.09 -7.03
N GLY A 135 12.44 13.01 -6.07
CA GLY A 135 12.75 12.72 -4.66
C GLY A 135 11.86 11.61 -4.10
N CYS A 136 12.31 11.03 -3.00
CA CYS A 136 11.57 9.99 -2.29
C CYS A 136 10.37 10.60 -1.55
N ILE A 137 9.31 9.81 -1.38
CA ILE A 137 8.12 10.16 -0.60
C ILE A 137 7.86 9.13 0.51
N ALA A 138 6.86 9.35 1.35
CA ALA A 138 6.44 8.35 2.33
C ALA A 138 5.93 7.08 1.63
N ASN A 139 6.31 5.91 2.14
CA ASN A 139 5.97 4.59 1.56
C ASN A 139 6.41 4.42 0.10
N ASP A 140 7.55 5.04 -0.28
CA ASP A 140 8.11 4.88 -1.61
C ASP A 140 8.46 3.42 -1.90
N LEU A 141 8.03 2.91 -3.04
CA LEU A 141 8.25 1.52 -3.44
C LEU A 141 9.64 1.30 -4.06
N ARG A 142 10.42 2.36 -4.27
CA ARG A 142 11.78 2.29 -4.82
C ARG A 142 12.77 1.89 -3.73
N GLY A 143 13.58 0.87 -4.00
CA GLY A 143 14.55 0.35 -3.03
C GLY A 143 15.55 1.41 -2.53
N GLU A 144 15.97 2.34 -3.40
CA GLU A 144 16.86 3.46 -3.02
C GLU A 144 16.19 4.54 -2.14
N CYS A 145 14.88 4.42 -1.92
CA CYS A 145 14.07 5.27 -1.07
C CYS A 145 13.60 4.57 0.21
N ALA A 146 14.01 3.30 0.43
CA ALA A 146 13.86 2.67 1.72
C ALA A 146 14.56 3.52 2.80
N PRO A 147 13.92 3.73 3.96
CA PRO A 147 14.53 4.51 5.03
C PRO A 147 15.80 3.80 5.49
N VAL A 148 16.91 4.55 5.45
CA VAL A 148 18.19 4.13 6.02
C VAL A 148 18.25 4.56 7.48
N ALA A 149 19.19 4.02 8.25
CA ALA A 149 19.46 4.51 9.61
C ALA A 149 19.69 6.02 9.60
N CYS A 150 19.13 6.73 10.58
CA CYS A 150 19.36 8.16 10.75
C CYS A 150 20.86 8.41 11.00
N THR A 151 21.43 9.40 10.31
CA THR A 151 22.85 9.80 10.46
C THR A 151 23.02 11.20 11.07
N SER A 152 21.91 11.84 11.44
CA SER A 152 21.87 13.17 12.07
C SER A 152 20.52 13.39 12.75
N ASP A 153 20.37 14.47 13.51
CA ASP A 153 19.09 14.90 14.11
C ASP A 153 18.07 15.48 13.09
N SER A 154 18.42 15.49 11.81
CA SER A 154 17.51 15.92 10.74
C SER A 154 16.85 14.73 10.04
N ILE A 155 15.53 14.75 9.90
CA ILE A 155 14.76 13.70 9.21
C ILE A 155 14.80 13.96 7.69
N PRO A 156 15.35 13.02 6.89
CA PRO A 156 15.31 13.12 5.44
C PRO A 156 13.87 13.11 4.90
N ALA A 157 13.66 13.58 3.67
CA ALA A 157 12.33 13.58 3.05
C ALA A 157 11.68 12.18 2.97
N GLN A 158 12.49 11.12 2.86
CA GLN A 158 12.05 9.72 2.88
C GLN A 158 11.82 9.13 4.27
N GLY A 159 12.08 9.89 5.34
CA GLY A 159 12.21 9.35 6.68
C GLY A 159 13.58 8.69 6.91
N CYS A 160 13.83 8.26 8.15
CA CYS A 160 14.98 7.45 8.50
C CYS A 160 14.61 6.55 9.69
N ILE A 161 15.30 5.42 9.82
CA ILE A 161 15.12 4.49 10.94
C ILE A 161 15.93 5.01 12.12
N CYS A 162 15.30 5.13 13.29
CA CYS A 162 15.95 5.53 14.52
C CYS A 162 17.12 4.59 14.82
N SER A 163 18.23 5.15 15.28
CA SER A 163 19.39 4.39 15.72
C SER A 163 19.78 4.81 17.14
N GLN A 164 20.62 3.99 17.79
CA GLN A 164 21.19 4.32 19.10
C GLN A 164 21.88 5.70 19.10
N THR A 165 22.50 6.09 17.98
CA THR A 165 23.25 7.35 17.86
C THR A 165 22.38 8.53 17.43
N PHE A 166 21.41 8.31 16.54
CA PHE A 166 20.55 9.37 15.98
C PHE A 166 19.10 8.91 15.95
N HIS A 167 18.27 9.55 16.75
CA HIS A 167 16.85 9.27 16.90
C HIS A 167 16.05 10.58 17.05
N PRO A 168 16.02 11.45 16.00
CA PRO A 168 15.22 12.66 16.06
C PRO A 168 13.72 12.34 16.17
N ASN A 169 12.96 13.23 16.83
CA ASN A 169 11.51 13.07 16.99
C ASN A 169 10.83 12.85 15.63
N GLY A 170 10.17 11.70 15.44
CA GLY A 170 9.47 11.33 14.22
C GLY A 170 10.24 10.39 13.27
N CYS A 171 11.45 9.92 13.64
CA CYS A 171 12.07 8.79 12.95
C CYS A 171 11.25 7.50 13.11
N TRP A 172 11.46 6.54 12.22
CA TRP A 172 10.77 5.25 12.26
C TRP A 172 11.49 4.29 13.21
N CYS A 173 10.74 3.59 14.05
CA CYS A 173 11.34 2.62 14.97
C CYS A 173 11.76 1.34 14.23
N SER A 174 12.92 0.80 14.58
CA SER A 174 13.38 -0.49 14.07
C SER A 174 12.48 -1.62 14.60
N GLU A 175 12.38 -2.70 13.83
CA GLU A 175 11.76 -3.95 14.24
C GLU A 175 12.75 -4.89 14.95
N TYR A 176 14.04 -4.52 14.98
CA TYR A 176 15.10 -5.26 15.66
C TYR A 176 15.39 -4.63 17.02
N ALA A 177 15.33 -5.45 18.07
CA ALA A 177 15.46 -5.01 19.47
C ALA A 177 16.82 -4.36 19.78
N GLU A 178 17.88 -4.84 19.14
CA GLU A 178 19.24 -4.30 19.27
C GLU A 178 19.35 -2.84 18.83
N ASP A 179 18.55 -2.41 17.86
CA ASP A 179 18.58 -1.05 17.34
C ASP A 179 17.85 -0.05 18.24
N LEU A 180 16.99 -0.54 19.14
CA LEU A 180 16.20 0.30 20.05
C LEU A 180 16.95 0.68 21.32
N VAL A 181 18.10 0.07 21.59
CA VAL A 181 18.88 0.34 22.81
C VAL A 181 19.25 1.83 22.88
N GLY A 182 18.92 2.47 24.00
CA GLY A 182 19.16 3.90 24.22
C GLY A 182 18.10 4.84 23.64
N ILE A 183 17.07 4.33 22.97
CA ILE A 183 15.93 5.12 22.46
C ILE A 183 14.81 5.12 23.49
N ASP A 184 14.26 6.30 23.81
CA ASP A 184 13.17 6.41 24.78
C ASP A 184 11.90 5.66 24.35
N ARG A 185 11.19 5.10 25.33
CA ARG A 185 9.96 4.33 25.10
C ARG A 185 8.81 5.21 24.57
N GLY A 186 8.76 6.48 24.95
CA GLY A 186 7.79 7.45 24.43
C GLY A 186 7.97 7.71 22.94
N GLN A 187 9.17 7.50 22.41
CA GLN A 187 9.46 7.61 20.98
C GLN A 187 9.27 6.28 20.25
N CYS A 188 9.79 5.18 20.79
CA CYS A 188 9.62 3.85 20.22
C CYS A 188 9.01 2.87 21.21
N LYS A 189 7.85 2.29 20.85
CA LYS A 189 7.17 1.25 21.64
C LYS A 189 8.10 0.07 21.92
N CYS A 190 7.88 -0.62 23.03
CA CYS A 190 8.61 -1.84 23.36
C CYS A 190 8.27 -2.94 22.34
N ILE A 191 9.26 -3.74 21.95
CA ILE A 191 9.09 -4.90 21.06
C ILE A 191 9.69 -6.15 21.70
N LEU A 192 9.33 -7.34 21.24
CA LEU A 192 9.85 -8.58 21.82
C LEU A 192 11.39 -8.62 21.77
N GLY A 193 12.03 -9.03 22.86
CA GLY A 193 13.50 -9.04 22.97
C GLY A 193 14.14 -7.68 23.27
N ASP A 194 13.36 -6.61 23.44
CA ASP A 194 13.84 -5.26 23.74
C ASP A 194 14.65 -5.20 25.04
N GLN A 195 15.91 -4.79 24.90
CA GLN A 195 16.89 -4.77 25.99
C GLN A 195 16.83 -3.49 26.84
N ARG A 196 15.93 -2.55 26.52
CA ARG A 196 15.74 -1.34 27.33
C ARG A 196 15.17 -1.72 28.68
N GLU A 197 15.78 -1.22 29.77
CA GLU A 197 15.37 -1.53 31.15
C GLU A 197 13.89 -1.24 31.46
N LEU A 198 13.28 -0.30 30.72
CA LEU A 198 11.86 0.08 30.83
C LEU A 198 10.92 -0.79 29.98
N CYS A 199 11.45 -1.78 29.26
CA CYS A 199 10.73 -2.74 28.43
C CYS A 199 10.93 -4.21 28.88
N PRO A 200 10.83 -4.56 30.19
CA PRO A 200 10.93 -5.96 30.60
C PRO A 200 9.67 -6.72 30.17
N PHE A 201 9.76 -7.50 29.08
CA PHE A 201 8.69 -8.39 28.65
C PHE A 201 8.51 -9.51 29.67
N THR A 202 7.51 -9.34 30.54
CA THR A 202 7.05 -10.37 31.46
C THR A 202 5.67 -10.86 31.02
N SER A 203 5.33 -12.09 31.38
CA SER A 203 3.99 -12.64 31.13
C SER A 203 2.93 -11.77 31.82
N CYS A 204 1.80 -11.55 31.15
CA CYS A 204 0.69 -10.81 31.72
C CYS A 204 0.20 -11.52 33.01
N THR A 205 0.05 -10.76 34.09
CA THR A 205 -0.40 -11.26 35.40
C THR A 205 -1.79 -10.75 35.80
N SER A 206 -2.42 -9.93 34.95
CA SER A 206 -3.75 -9.38 35.17
C SER A 206 -4.45 -9.14 33.84
N GLY A 207 -5.78 -8.98 33.86
CA GLY A 207 -6.59 -8.63 32.67
C GLY A 207 -6.46 -7.16 32.23
N THR A 208 -5.54 -6.39 32.82
CA THR A 208 -5.24 -5.02 32.39
C THR A 208 -3.86 -4.99 31.75
N LEU A 209 -3.75 -4.36 30.57
CA LEU A 209 -2.46 -4.18 29.92
C LEU A 209 -1.61 -3.22 30.77
N PRO A 210 -0.49 -3.69 31.35
CA PRO A 210 0.39 -2.83 32.12
C PRO A 210 1.01 -1.79 31.20
N THR A 211 1.41 -0.65 31.75
CA THR A 211 1.95 0.45 30.95
C THR A 211 3.05 -0.06 30.03
N GLN A 212 3.97 -0.91 30.50
CA GLN A 212 5.09 -1.50 29.76
C GLN A 212 4.73 -2.58 28.71
N GLY A 213 3.46 -2.97 28.59
CA GLY A 213 3.05 -4.14 27.81
C GLY A 213 3.42 -5.45 28.52
N CYS A 214 2.88 -6.56 28.01
CA CYS A 214 3.17 -7.89 28.54
C CYS A 214 2.95 -8.97 27.48
N ILE A 215 3.54 -10.15 27.70
CA ILE A 215 3.33 -11.31 26.84
C ILE A 215 2.01 -11.98 27.22
N CYS A 216 1.13 -12.21 26.24
CA CYS A 216 -0.13 -12.91 26.45
C CYS A 216 0.12 -14.25 27.14
N ALA A 217 -0.62 -14.51 28.22
CA ALA A 217 -0.57 -15.75 28.95
C ALA A 217 -1.94 -16.45 28.88
N SER A 218 -1.94 -17.77 29.09
CA SER A 218 -3.16 -18.58 29.10
C SER A 218 -4.25 -18.01 30.02
N GLN A 219 -3.88 -17.49 31.19
CA GLN A 219 -4.81 -16.90 32.16
C GLN A 219 -5.10 -15.42 31.95
N TYR A 220 -4.18 -14.68 31.31
CA TYR A 220 -4.27 -13.22 31.19
C TYR A 220 -3.80 -12.78 29.81
N HIS A 221 -4.73 -12.30 29.00
CA HIS A 221 -4.50 -11.85 27.64
C HIS A 221 -5.33 -10.57 27.40
N PRO A 222 -4.95 -9.44 28.04
CA PRO A 222 -5.61 -8.17 27.78
C PRO A 222 -5.46 -7.76 26.32
N ASP A 223 -6.38 -6.95 25.82
CA ASP A 223 -6.29 -6.37 24.48
C ASP A 223 -4.90 -5.71 24.26
N ASP A 224 -4.35 -5.88 23.06
CA ASP A 224 -3.00 -5.43 22.67
C ASP A 224 -1.80 -6.06 23.43
N CYS A 225 -1.98 -7.19 24.15
CA CYS A 225 -0.82 -7.97 24.62
C CYS A 225 -0.01 -8.57 23.45
N THR A 226 1.29 -8.77 23.66
CA THR A 226 2.18 -9.35 22.65
C THR A 226 2.13 -10.87 22.69
N CYS A 227 2.00 -11.52 21.54
CA CYS A 227 1.95 -12.98 21.46
C CYS A 227 3.30 -13.63 21.80
N PRO A 228 3.32 -14.73 22.59
CA PRO A 228 4.52 -15.52 22.84
C PRO A 228 5.23 -15.96 21.55
N GLU A 229 6.54 -16.18 21.62
CA GLU A 229 7.32 -16.77 20.51
C GLU A 229 7.12 -18.28 20.43
N GLU A 230 7.29 -18.96 21.57
CA GLU A 230 7.14 -20.40 21.70
C GLU A 230 5.68 -20.82 21.54
N THR A 231 5.42 -21.75 20.62
CA THR A 231 4.08 -22.22 20.28
C THR A 231 3.36 -22.89 21.45
N GLU A 232 4.11 -23.52 22.35
CA GLU A 232 3.64 -24.15 23.58
C GLU A 232 2.99 -23.15 24.53
N GLN A 233 3.41 -21.90 24.49
CA GLN A 233 2.89 -20.82 25.34
C GLN A 233 1.61 -20.20 24.79
N LEU A 234 1.22 -20.51 23.55
CA LEU A 234 -0.04 -20.07 22.95
C LEU A 234 -1.25 -20.85 23.49
N VAL A 235 -1.04 -21.99 24.16
CA VAL A 235 -2.13 -22.79 24.73
C VAL A 235 -2.94 -21.96 25.72
N GLY A 236 -4.24 -21.80 25.45
CA GLY A 236 -5.15 -20.98 26.25
C GLY A 236 -5.20 -19.49 25.85
N VAL A 237 -4.43 -19.05 24.85
CA VAL A 237 -4.55 -17.72 24.24
C VAL A 237 -5.45 -17.80 23.00
N PRO A 238 -6.54 -17.01 22.92
CA PRO A 238 -7.47 -17.06 21.79
C PRO A 238 -6.83 -16.77 20.42
N ILE A 239 -7.32 -17.41 19.35
CA ILE A 239 -6.84 -17.17 17.97
C ILE A 239 -7.07 -15.73 17.48
N GLY A 240 -8.09 -15.05 18.02
CA GLY A 240 -8.36 -13.64 17.74
C GLY A 240 -7.36 -12.69 18.37
N GLN A 241 -6.69 -13.13 19.45
CA GLN A 241 -5.60 -12.38 20.08
C GLN A 241 -4.26 -12.69 19.41
N CYS A 242 -4.00 -13.96 19.12
CA CYS A 242 -2.77 -14.44 18.51
C CYS A 242 -3.06 -15.40 17.37
N THR A 243 -2.71 -15.03 16.14
CA THR A 243 -2.89 -15.86 14.95
C THR A 243 -2.12 -17.17 15.05
N CYS A 244 -2.60 -18.21 14.35
CA CYS A 244 -1.96 -19.51 14.31
C CYS A 244 -0.54 -19.45 13.70
N ARG A 245 0.34 -20.31 14.19
CA ARG A 245 1.71 -20.51 13.68
C ARG A 245 1.94 -21.98 13.31
N ASP A 246 3.04 -22.26 12.60
CA ASP A 246 3.43 -23.64 12.30
C ASP A 246 3.69 -24.42 13.61
N ASN A 247 3.18 -25.64 13.71
CA ASN A 247 3.21 -26.47 14.94
C ASN A 247 2.49 -25.85 16.15
N ASP A 248 1.55 -24.93 15.94
CA ASP A 248 0.75 -24.38 17.03
C ASP A 248 -0.11 -25.48 17.68
N PRO A 249 0.07 -25.77 18.98
CA PRO A 249 -0.60 -26.85 19.68
C PRO A 249 -2.09 -26.58 19.91
N ARG A 250 -2.59 -25.37 19.64
CA ARG A 250 -4.02 -25.06 19.73
C ARG A 250 -4.77 -25.85 18.67
N SER A 251 -5.76 -26.62 19.10
CA SER A 251 -6.56 -27.49 18.22
C SER A 251 -7.22 -26.75 17.05
N GLU A 252 -7.54 -25.48 17.25
CA GLU A 252 -8.14 -24.58 16.28
C GLU A 252 -7.16 -24.16 15.16
N CYS A 253 -5.86 -24.36 15.37
CA CYS A 253 -4.79 -24.03 14.43
C CYS A 253 -4.32 -25.22 13.59
N ASN A 254 -4.75 -26.44 13.93
CA ASN A 254 -4.49 -27.59 13.07
C ASN A 254 -5.34 -27.48 11.80
N PRO A 255 -4.72 -27.59 10.61
CA PRO A 255 -5.48 -27.61 9.38
C PRO A 255 -6.44 -28.79 9.42
N LYS A 256 -7.75 -28.52 9.24
CA LYS A 256 -8.69 -29.59 8.92
C LYS A 256 -8.15 -30.30 7.67
N PRO A 257 -8.09 -31.65 7.65
CA PRO A 257 -7.60 -32.36 6.49
C PRO A 257 -8.43 -31.97 5.27
N ASP A 258 -7.77 -31.67 4.16
CA ASP A 258 -8.42 -31.41 2.89
C ASP A 258 -8.98 -32.74 2.34
N CYS A 259 -10.21 -33.05 2.75
CA CYS A 259 -10.91 -34.24 2.27
C CYS A 259 -11.42 -34.10 0.81
N ALA A 260 -11.30 -32.92 0.19
CA ALA A 260 -11.62 -32.72 -1.22
C ALA A 260 -10.44 -33.10 -2.15
N HIS A 261 -9.21 -32.99 -1.64
CA HIS A 261 -7.98 -33.41 -2.32
C HIS A 261 -7.12 -34.36 -1.46
N PRO A 262 -7.64 -35.56 -1.14
CA PRO A 262 -6.96 -36.49 -0.27
C PRO A 262 -5.69 -37.04 -0.94
N THR A 263 -4.58 -36.96 -0.23
CA THR A 263 -3.31 -37.57 -0.66
C THR A 263 -3.16 -38.96 -0.04
N THR A 264 -2.08 -39.67 -0.35
CA THR A 264 -1.79 -41.00 0.21
C THR A 264 -1.49 -40.98 1.71
N VAL A 265 -1.29 -39.81 2.31
CA VAL A 265 -1.08 -39.63 3.76
C VAL A 265 -2.35 -39.19 4.50
N THR A 266 -3.45 -38.93 3.78
CA THR A 266 -4.73 -38.55 4.38
C THR A 266 -5.40 -39.78 5.01
N SER A 267 -5.55 -39.78 6.34
CA SER A 267 -6.12 -40.91 7.09
C SER A 267 -7.63 -41.07 6.85
N THR A 268 -8.10 -42.31 6.78
CA THR A 268 -9.54 -42.65 6.75
C THR A 268 -10.24 -42.34 8.08
N SER A 269 -9.50 -42.20 9.19
CA SER A 269 -10.04 -41.72 10.47
C SER A 269 -10.44 -40.24 10.41
N ASP A 270 -9.69 -39.46 9.62
CA ASP A 270 -9.82 -38.01 9.57
C ASP A 270 -10.74 -37.57 8.42
N CYS A 271 -10.90 -38.42 7.40
CA CYS A 271 -11.88 -38.31 6.32
C CYS A 271 -12.67 -39.63 6.17
N PRO A 272 -13.75 -39.85 6.96
CA PRO A 272 -14.51 -41.11 6.99
C PRO A 272 -15.13 -41.52 5.65
N CYS A 273 -15.34 -40.57 4.74
CA CYS A 273 -15.82 -40.79 3.37
C CYS A 273 -14.84 -41.57 2.47
N LEU A 274 -13.60 -41.77 2.90
CA LEU A 274 -12.60 -42.60 2.19
C LEU A 274 -12.74 -44.11 2.47
N ALA A 275 -13.65 -44.53 3.36
CA ALA A 275 -13.76 -45.92 3.81
C ALA A 275 -14.61 -46.84 2.91
N GLU A 276 -15.50 -46.28 2.09
CA GLU A 276 -16.40 -47.02 1.20
C GLU A 276 -15.92 -46.80 -0.26
N ASP A 277 -15.19 -47.77 -0.81
CA ASP A 277 -14.69 -47.82 -2.20
C ASP A 277 -13.67 -46.75 -2.65
N ASP A 278 -12.48 -46.74 -2.04
CA ASP A 278 -11.33 -45.92 -2.46
C ASP A 278 -10.75 -46.36 -3.83
N PRO A 279 -10.89 -45.56 -4.91
CA PRO A 279 -10.40 -45.92 -6.25
C PRO A 279 -8.88 -46.06 -6.34
N ARG A 280 -8.12 -45.57 -5.33
CA ARG A 280 -6.65 -45.58 -5.30
C ARG A 280 -6.09 -46.98 -5.07
N VAL A 281 -6.86 -47.91 -4.50
CA VAL A 281 -6.45 -49.32 -4.29
C VAL A 281 -6.13 -50.03 -5.61
N GLY A 282 -6.72 -49.60 -6.73
CA GLY A 282 -6.43 -50.13 -8.07
C GLY A 282 -5.19 -49.54 -8.76
N CYS A 283 -4.62 -48.44 -8.24
CA CYS A 283 -3.52 -47.71 -8.89
C CYS A 283 -2.12 -48.17 -8.44
N GLU A 284 -2.01 -49.08 -7.48
CA GLU A 284 -0.72 -49.48 -6.88
C GLU A 284 0.23 -50.25 -7.82
N GLN A 285 -0.17 -50.65 -9.03
CA GLN A 285 0.65 -51.60 -9.79
C GLN A 285 1.32 -51.14 -11.09
N LYS A 286 1.07 -49.95 -11.69
CA LYS A 286 1.77 -49.54 -12.95
C LYS A 286 1.89 -48.01 -13.13
N PRO A 287 2.85 -47.52 -13.94
CA PRO A 287 3.49 -46.21 -13.73
C PRO A 287 2.60 -45.03 -14.14
N ASP A 288 2.72 -43.96 -13.33
CA ASP A 288 2.19 -42.60 -13.47
C ASP A 288 1.01 -42.42 -14.45
N CYS A 289 -0.15 -42.93 -14.06
CA CYS A 289 -1.42 -42.66 -14.73
C CYS A 289 -2.02 -41.29 -14.33
N ALA A 290 -1.34 -40.48 -13.49
CA ALA A 290 -1.79 -39.13 -13.13
C ALA A 290 -1.45 -38.11 -14.22
N HIS A 291 -0.40 -38.36 -15.01
CA HIS A 291 0.04 -37.50 -16.12
C HIS A 291 0.33 -38.30 -17.40
N PRO A 292 -0.71 -38.80 -18.11
CA PRO A 292 -0.49 -39.59 -19.30
C PRO A 292 0.04 -38.73 -20.46
N THR A 293 1.20 -39.09 -21.01
CA THR A 293 1.70 -38.51 -22.27
C THR A 293 1.05 -39.19 -23.47
N THR A 294 0.95 -38.47 -24.60
CA THR A 294 0.38 -38.99 -25.85
C THR A 294 1.10 -40.27 -26.29
N GLY A 295 0.41 -41.42 -26.20
CA GLY A 295 0.93 -42.73 -26.61
C GLY A 295 0.70 -43.88 -25.63
N ILE A 296 0.17 -43.64 -24.43
CA ILE A 296 -0.11 -44.70 -23.44
C ILE A 296 -1.41 -45.44 -23.80
N SER A 297 -1.32 -46.77 -23.92
CA SER A 297 -2.44 -47.67 -24.30
C SER A 297 -3.40 -47.95 -23.14
N LYS A 298 -4.66 -48.30 -23.47
CA LYS A 298 -5.73 -48.71 -22.56
C LYS A 298 -5.39 -49.92 -21.69
N ASP A 299 -4.44 -50.76 -22.13
CA ASP A 299 -3.96 -51.92 -21.38
C ASP A 299 -2.96 -51.55 -20.26
N VAL A 300 -2.49 -50.30 -20.23
CA VAL A 300 -1.49 -49.79 -19.28
C VAL A 300 -2.14 -48.88 -18.21
N CYS A 301 -3.11 -48.04 -18.59
CA CYS A 301 -3.90 -47.22 -17.66
C CYS A 301 -5.41 -47.44 -17.91
N PRO A 302 -6.07 -48.34 -17.16
CA PRO A 302 -7.48 -48.70 -17.35
C PRO A 302 -8.47 -47.54 -17.18
N CYS A 303 -8.05 -46.45 -16.54
CA CYS A 303 -8.88 -45.29 -16.25
C CYS A 303 -9.13 -44.37 -17.46
N LEU A 304 -8.54 -44.61 -18.63
CA LEU A 304 -8.65 -43.76 -19.84
C LEU A 304 -9.83 -44.09 -20.78
N ALA A 305 -10.93 -44.70 -20.29
CA ALA A 305 -12.05 -45.08 -21.15
C ALA A 305 -13.00 -43.89 -21.44
N GLU A 306 -13.81 -43.99 -22.51
CA GLU A 306 -14.75 -42.95 -23.00
C GLU A 306 -15.85 -42.52 -22.00
N ASP A 307 -15.83 -43.06 -20.79
CA ASP A 307 -16.75 -42.73 -19.69
C ASP A 307 -15.99 -42.27 -18.42
N ASP A 308 -14.73 -41.81 -18.51
CA ASP A 308 -14.07 -41.16 -17.37
C ASP A 308 -14.79 -39.83 -17.07
N PRO A 309 -15.43 -39.68 -15.89
CA PRO A 309 -16.25 -38.52 -15.56
C PRO A 309 -15.45 -37.20 -15.46
N ARG A 310 -14.12 -37.23 -15.60
CA ARG A 310 -13.23 -36.07 -15.58
C ARG A 310 -12.80 -35.60 -16.97
N VAL A 311 -13.06 -36.37 -18.05
CA VAL A 311 -12.81 -35.92 -19.43
C VAL A 311 -13.65 -34.67 -19.71
N GLY A 312 -12.97 -33.52 -19.85
CA GLY A 312 -13.60 -32.21 -20.10
C GLY A 312 -13.53 -31.22 -18.93
N CYS A 313 -13.20 -31.65 -17.71
CA CYS A 313 -13.11 -30.76 -16.53
C CYS A 313 -11.99 -29.73 -16.61
N GLU A 314 -10.89 -30.02 -17.31
CA GLU A 314 -9.73 -29.13 -17.39
C GLU A 314 -9.99 -27.87 -18.24
N THR A 315 -11.04 -27.88 -19.06
CA THR A 315 -11.32 -26.78 -20.01
C THR A 315 -12.16 -25.65 -19.43
N LYS A 316 -12.70 -25.79 -18.21
CA LYS A 316 -13.50 -24.76 -17.54
C LYS A 316 -13.03 -24.50 -16.10
N PRO A 317 -12.46 -23.31 -15.81
CA PRO A 317 -11.80 -23.03 -14.53
C PRO A 317 -12.70 -23.11 -13.29
N ASN A 318 -14.03 -22.96 -13.43
CA ASN A 318 -14.97 -22.97 -12.30
C ASN A 318 -15.50 -24.36 -11.94
N CYS A 319 -15.27 -25.40 -12.76
CA CYS A 319 -15.75 -26.75 -12.44
C CYS A 319 -14.83 -27.49 -11.45
N ALA A 320 -13.66 -26.94 -11.12
CA ALA A 320 -12.76 -27.46 -10.09
C ALA A 320 -13.11 -26.96 -8.67
N ARG A 321 -13.85 -25.84 -8.55
CA ARG A 321 -14.30 -25.24 -7.28
C ARG A 321 -15.70 -24.64 -7.45
N PRO A 322 -16.75 -25.47 -7.55
CA PRO A 322 -18.11 -24.98 -7.70
C PRO A 322 -18.57 -24.25 -6.44
N THR A 323 -19.33 -23.17 -6.63
CA THR A 323 -20.05 -22.45 -5.57
C THR A 323 -21.54 -22.80 -5.63
N SER A 324 -22.33 -22.42 -4.62
CA SER A 324 -23.80 -22.59 -4.57
C SER A 324 -24.57 -21.97 -5.74
N THR A 325 -23.89 -21.15 -6.56
CA THR A 325 -24.42 -20.53 -7.78
C THR A 325 -24.02 -21.25 -9.07
N THR A 326 -23.20 -22.29 -8.99
CA THR A 326 -22.71 -23.03 -10.17
C THR A 326 -23.80 -24.00 -10.64
N LEU A 327 -24.29 -23.79 -11.87
CA LEU A 327 -25.34 -24.63 -12.43
C LEU A 327 -24.76 -25.96 -12.95
N THR A 328 -25.50 -27.06 -12.76
CA THR A 328 -25.18 -28.38 -13.33
C THR A 328 -25.11 -28.38 -14.86
N SER A 329 -25.79 -27.43 -15.52
CA SER A 329 -25.66 -27.21 -16.97
C SER A 329 -24.28 -26.67 -17.37
N ASP A 330 -23.60 -25.96 -16.48
CA ASP A 330 -22.28 -25.36 -16.74
C ASP A 330 -21.15 -26.34 -16.47
N CYS A 331 -21.35 -27.27 -15.53
CA CYS A 331 -20.47 -28.37 -15.14
C CYS A 331 -21.24 -29.71 -15.11
N PRO A 332 -21.35 -30.41 -16.26
CA PRO A 332 -22.15 -31.65 -16.41
C PRO A 332 -21.73 -32.78 -15.46
N CYS A 333 -20.50 -32.74 -14.97
CA CYS A 333 -19.89 -33.73 -14.08
C CYS A 333 -20.50 -33.73 -12.66
N LEU A 334 -21.29 -32.71 -12.30
CA LEU A 334 -22.03 -32.66 -11.03
C LEU A 334 -23.31 -33.52 -11.04
N ALA A 335 -23.70 -34.12 -12.17
CA ALA A 335 -24.94 -34.90 -12.27
C ALA A 335 -24.70 -36.41 -12.04
N SER A 336 -25.28 -36.94 -10.95
CA SER A 336 -25.44 -38.34 -10.54
C SER A 336 -24.26 -39.30 -10.75
N GLY A 337 -23.60 -39.64 -9.63
CA GLY A 337 -22.57 -40.69 -9.55
C GLY A 337 -21.16 -40.19 -9.25
N ASP A 338 -20.97 -38.88 -9.10
CA ASP A 338 -19.71 -38.31 -8.62
C ASP A 338 -19.65 -38.39 -7.08
N PRO A 339 -18.67 -39.09 -6.48
CA PRO A 339 -18.54 -39.21 -5.03
C PRO A 339 -18.36 -37.86 -4.31
N ARG A 340 -18.06 -36.78 -5.03
CA ARG A 340 -17.99 -35.41 -4.50
C ARG A 340 -19.35 -34.74 -4.34
N SER A 341 -20.44 -35.30 -4.89
CA SER A 341 -21.78 -34.76 -4.65
C SER A 341 -22.22 -34.89 -3.18
N ALA A 342 -21.51 -35.69 -2.38
CA ALA A 342 -21.69 -35.79 -0.93
C ALA A 342 -20.91 -34.74 -0.13
N CYS A 343 -20.06 -33.93 -0.78
CA CYS A 343 -19.24 -32.89 -0.15
C CYS A 343 -19.90 -31.50 -0.22
N ASP A 344 -21.23 -31.43 -0.09
CA ASP A 344 -21.95 -30.17 0.08
C ASP A 344 -21.51 -29.56 1.43
N ILE A 345 -20.60 -28.57 1.40
CA ILE A 345 -19.97 -27.98 2.59
C ILE A 345 -20.84 -26.90 3.26
N ASP A 346 -22.05 -26.65 2.77
CA ASP A 346 -23.00 -25.75 3.42
C ASP A 346 -24.03 -26.51 4.27
N ASP A 347 -23.59 -27.22 5.32
CA ASP A 347 -24.46 -27.53 6.48
C ASP A 347 -24.05 -26.63 7.67
N PRO A 348 -24.89 -25.65 8.05
CA PRO A 348 -24.61 -24.81 9.21
C PRO A 348 -24.87 -25.60 10.49
N CYS A 349 -23.81 -25.99 11.19
CA CYS A 349 -23.86 -26.31 12.61
C CYS A 349 -23.44 -25.09 13.44
#